data_AF-A0A936SIL5-F1
#
_entry.id   AF-A0A936SIL5-F1
#
_cell.length_a   1.000
_cell.length_b   1.000
_cell.length_c   1.000
_cell.angle_alpha   90.00
_cell.angle_beta   90.00
_cell.angle_gamma   90.00
#
_symmetry.space_group_name_H-M   'P 1'
#
loop_
_entity.id
_entity.type
_entity.pdbx_description
1 polymer ?
#
loop_
_entity_poly.entity_id
_entity_poly.type
_entity_poly.pdbx_seq_one_letter_code
_entity_poly.pdbx_strand_id
1 'polypeptide(L)'
;MDDVFEHAAMPGRAQPTSRRRFFKVIGFGMAGGALLAAGGRLSGGLMAWMFPAPLVRSSFAARLGDTFQVYAGTTPVGLRLVKVTALNSIAAGAAQARPGGHTEDSFAVLFRGPRDQPIAQGMYDFAHSRIGSFPLFIVPMAAEQDARYYEAIFNRQRA
;
A
#
# COMPACT_ATOMS: atom_id res chain seq x y z
N MET A 1 14.09 32.85 -54.80
CA MET A 1 14.57 32.55 -53.44
C MET A 1 13.37 32.65 -52.52
N ASP A 2 12.57 31.59 -52.48
CA ASP A 2 12.58 30.53 -51.44
C ASP A 2 11.76 31.01 -50.23
N ASP A 3 10.46 30.68 -50.16
CA ASP A 3 9.87 29.45 -49.60
C ASP A 3 9.78 29.44 -48.06
N VAL A 4 8.53 29.28 -47.58
CA VAL A 4 8.11 28.45 -46.43
C VAL A 4 8.55 28.97 -45.04
N PHE A 5 7.67 29.33 -44.11
CA PHE A 5 6.92 28.40 -43.25
C PHE A 5 5.65 29.07 -42.68
N GLU A 6 4.50 28.67 -43.20
CA GLU A 6 3.39 28.07 -42.45
C GLU A 6 3.35 28.34 -40.92
N HIS A 7 2.56 29.34 -40.51
CA HIS A 7 2.10 29.46 -39.14
C HIS A 7 1.09 28.34 -38.83
N ALA A 8 1.63 27.21 -38.41
CA ALA A 8 0.87 26.04 -37.97
C ALA A 8 -0.07 26.38 -36.79
N ALA A 9 -1.32 25.97 -36.97
CA ALA A 9 -2.34 25.56 -36.01
C ALA A 9 -2.10 25.76 -34.49
N MET A 10 -3.04 26.49 -33.87
CA MET A 10 -3.50 26.34 -32.46
C MET A 10 -3.99 24.88 -32.19
N PRO A 11 -4.40 24.45 -30.96
CA PRO A 11 -4.20 24.93 -29.58
C PRO A 11 -3.79 23.81 -28.58
N GLY A 12 -2.87 24.09 -27.66
CA GLY A 12 -2.58 23.19 -26.52
C GLY A 12 -3.45 23.49 -25.30
N ARG A 13 -4.72 23.08 -25.32
CA ARG A 13 -5.61 23.09 -24.15
C ARG A 13 -4.94 22.38 -22.96
N ALA A 14 -4.97 23.02 -21.80
CA ALA A 14 -4.66 22.41 -20.51
C ALA A 14 -5.38 21.06 -20.37
N GLN A 15 -4.62 19.99 -20.13
CA GLN A 15 -5.20 18.75 -19.62
C GLN A 15 -5.22 18.83 -18.10
N PRO A 16 -6.38 19.03 -17.45
CA PRO A 16 -6.49 18.79 -16.03
C PRO A 16 -6.19 17.32 -15.78
N THR A 17 -5.21 17.02 -14.93
CA THR A 17 -4.97 15.65 -14.47
C THR A 17 -6.26 15.13 -13.85
N SER A 18 -6.92 14.22 -14.57
CA SER A 18 -8.12 13.50 -14.15
C SER A 18 -7.74 12.58 -12.99
N ARG A 19 -7.62 13.15 -11.79
CA ARG A 19 -7.25 12.46 -10.55
C ARG A 19 -8.48 11.86 -9.84
N ARG A 20 -9.65 11.86 -10.48
CA ARG A 20 -10.90 11.32 -9.95
C ARG A 20 -11.81 10.84 -11.09
N ARG A 21 -11.69 9.57 -11.50
CA ARG A 21 -12.79 8.64 -11.86
C ARG A 21 -12.19 7.29 -12.31
N PHE A 22 -12.43 6.19 -11.57
CA PHE A 22 -13.54 5.22 -11.75
C PHE A 22 -13.33 4.33 -13.00
N PHE A 23 -13.46 3.00 -13.02
CA PHE A 23 -14.43 2.05 -12.42
C PHE A 23 -13.76 0.67 -12.13
N LYS A 24 -14.09 -0.07 -11.05
CA LYS A 24 -15.14 -1.13 -10.97
C LYS A 24 -15.04 -2.09 -12.18
N VAL A 25 -14.68 -3.38 -12.06
CA VAL A 25 -15.52 -4.52 -11.62
C VAL A 25 -14.66 -5.79 -11.64
N ILE A 26 -14.62 -6.53 -10.52
CA ILE A 26 -14.84 -8.00 -10.41
C ILE A 26 -15.41 -8.16 -8.99
N GLY A 27 -16.72 -8.21 -8.78
CA GLY A 27 -17.51 -9.44 -8.88
C GLY A 27 -18.12 -9.74 -7.50
N PHE A 28 -19.14 -8.97 -7.09
CA PHE A 28 -20.06 -9.40 -6.04
C PHE A 28 -20.95 -10.49 -6.63
N GLY A 29 -20.69 -11.72 -6.23
CA GLY A 29 -21.49 -12.89 -6.62
C GLY A 29 -21.38 -13.96 -5.55
N MET A 30 -22.19 -13.85 -4.50
CA MET A 30 -22.96 -14.92 -3.88
C MET A 30 -23.69 -14.37 -2.64
N ALA A 31 -24.90 -13.88 -2.87
CA ALA A 31 -25.96 -14.09 -1.90
C ALA A 31 -26.51 -15.51 -2.16
N GLY A 32 -26.57 -16.34 -1.13
CA GLY A 32 -27.30 -17.62 -1.16
C GLY A 32 -26.43 -18.87 -1.08
N GLY A 33 -26.25 -19.40 0.14
CA GLY A 33 -25.66 -20.71 0.36
C GLY A 33 -25.63 -21.05 1.85
N ALA A 34 -26.54 -21.93 2.25
CA ALA A 34 -26.83 -22.39 3.61
C ALA A 34 -25.62 -22.60 4.55
N LEU A 35 -25.81 -22.23 5.82
CA LEU A 35 -25.20 -22.88 6.98
C LEU A 35 -25.31 -24.40 6.84
N LEU A 36 -24.20 -25.12 7.00
CA LEU A 36 -24.05 -26.38 7.74
C LEU A 36 -22.68 -27.02 7.38
N ALA A 37 -21.73 -27.05 8.32
CA ALA A 37 -21.12 -28.29 8.84
C ALA A 37 -19.77 -28.08 9.54
N ALA A 38 -19.70 -28.64 10.74
CA ALA A 38 -18.59 -29.43 11.29
C ALA A 38 -17.24 -28.73 11.53
N GLY A 39 -16.96 -28.42 12.81
CA GLY A 39 -15.80 -28.93 13.56
C GLY A 39 -14.37 -28.64 13.07
N GLY A 40 -14.16 -27.92 11.98
CA GLY A 40 -12.86 -27.53 11.48
C GLY A 40 -12.47 -26.17 12.02
N ARG A 41 -11.29 -26.05 12.62
CA ARG A 41 -10.66 -24.76 12.92
C ARG A 41 -10.70 -23.90 11.66
N LEU A 42 -11.54 -22.87 11.64
CA LEU A 42 -11.61 -21.91 10.55
C LEU A 42 -10.26 -21.20 10.48
N SER A 43 -9.40 -21.66 9.56
CA SER A 43 -8.18 -20.98 9.17
C SER A 43 -8.53 -19.54 8.81
N GLY A 44 -7.90 -18.57 9.46
CA GLY A 44 -8.37 -17.18 9.59
C GLY A 44 -8.43 -16.32 8.31
N GLY A 45 -8.60 -16.91 7.13
CA GLY A 45 -8.73 -16.23 5.85
C GLY A 45 -10.13 -15.62 5.60
N LEU A 46 -11.21 -16.29 6.02
CA LEU A 46 -12.58 -15.77 5.78
C LEU A 46 -12.94 -14.57 6.68
N MET A 47 -12.35 -14.47 7.87
CA MET A 47 -12.59 -13.35 8.80
C MET A 47 -11.81 -12.08 8.44
N ALA A 48 -10.61 -12.21 7.85
CA ALA A 48 -9.76 -11.06 7.49
C ALA A 48 -10.38 -10.16 6.41
N TRP A 49 -11.33 -10.68 5.62
CA TRP A 49 -12.08 -9.89 4.63
C TRP A 49 -13.27 -9.15 5.24
N MET A 50 -13.78 -9.60 6.39
CA MET A 50 -14.93 -8.98 7.04
C MET A 50 -14.53 -7.80 7.93
N PHE A 51 -13.29 -7.79 8.43
CA PHE A 51 -12.72 -6.70 9.20
C PHE A 51 -11.23 -6.53 8.85
N PRO A 52 -10.86 -5.65 7.91
CA PRO A 52 -9.45 -5.41 7.62
C PRO A 52 -8.73 -4.96 8.89
N ALA A 53 -7.55 -5.52 9.14
CA ALA A 53 -6.79 -5.18 10.32
C ALA A 53 -6.42 -3.68 10.27
N PRO A 54 -6.47 -2.96 11.41
CA PRO A 54 -6.06 -1.56 11.43
C PRO A 54 -4.62 -1.45 10.93
N LEU A 55 -4.35 -0.48 10.07
CA LEU A 55 -3.02 -0.16 9.54
C LEU A 55 -2.19 0.59 10.59
N VAL A 56 -1.88 -0.09 11.67
CA VAL A 56 -1.06 0.39 12.80
C VAL A 56 0.23 -0.41 12.87
N ARG A 57 1.23 0.14 13.57
CA ARG A 57 2.56 -0.46 13.64
C ARG A 57 2.55 -1.91 14.11
N SER A 58 1.83 -2.21 15.20
CA SER A 58 1.71 -3.57 15.75
C SER A 58 1.13 -4.57 14.75
N SER A 59 0.25 -4.10 13.85
CA SER A 59 -0.21 -4.94 12.75
C SER A 59 0.98 -5.35 11.89
N PHE A 60 1.79 -4.43 11.38
CA PHE A 60 2.93 -4.80 10.53
C PHE A 60 4.03 -5.54 11.28
N ALA A 61 4.32 -5.15 12.53
CA ALA A 61 5.39 -5.76 13.33
C ALA A 61 5.18 -7.28 13.52
N ALA A 62 3.92 -7.72 13.68
CA ALA A 62 3.57 -9.14 13.78
C ALA A 62 3.69 -9.92 12.46
N ARG A 63 3.98 -9.26 11.34
CA ARG A 63 4.14 -9.84 9.98
C ARG A 63 5.56 -9.66 9.42
N LEU A 64 6.55 -9.41 10.26
CA LEU A 64 7.95 -9.36 9.81
C LEU A 64 8.33 -10.69 9.13
N GLY A 65 8.82 -10.61 7.89
CA GLY A 65 9.15 -11.76 7.06
C GLY A 65 8.03 -12.22 6.13
N ASP A 66 6.79 -11.78 6.32
CA ASP A 66 5.66 -12.12 5.44
C ASP A 66 5.74 -11.39 4.09
N THR A 67 5.18 -12.00 3.05
CA THR A 67 5.11 -11.43 1.71
C THR A 67 3.72 -10.85 1.43
N PHE A 68 3.70 -9.61 0.95
CA PHE A 68 2.53 -8.87 0.52
C PHE A 68 2.47 -8.89 -1.01
N GLN A 69 1.27 -9.09 -1.56
CA GLN A 69 1.06 -9.01 -3.00
C GLN A 69 0.73 -7.57 -3.39
N VAL A 70 1.48 -7.00 -4.34
CA VAL A 70 1.32 -5.62 -4.78
C VAL A 70 0.87 -5.58 -6.23
N TYR A 71 -0.28 -4.94 -6.46
CA TYR A 71 -0.90 -4.86 -7.78
C TYR A 71 -0.44 -3.59 -8.52
N ALA A 72 0.73 -3.66 -9.15
CA ALA A 72 1.34 -2.56 -9.92
C ALA A 72 1.29 -2.74 -11.45
N GLY A 73 0.69 -3.84 -11.92
CA GLY A 73 0.59 -4.21 -13.34
C GLY A 73 -0.34 -5.41 -13.52
N THR A 74 -0.15 -6.17 -14.60
CA THR A 74 -0.97 -7.37 -14.91
C THR A 74 -0.66 -8.55 -13.99
N THR A 75 0.59 -8.65 -13.52
CA THR A 75 1.03 -9.66 -12.56
C THR A 75 1.36 -8.98 -11.23
N PRO A 76 0.86 -9.51 -10.09
CA PRO A 76 1.20 -8.97 -8.78
C PRO A 76 2.66 -9.25 -8.45
N VAL A 77 3.32 -8.28 -7.83
CA VAL A 77 4.71 -8.37 -7.37
C VAL A 77 4.71 -8.71 -5.89
N GLY A 78 5.46 -9.74 -5.50
CA GLY A 78 5.64 -10.12 -4.11
C GLY A 78 6.67 -9.25 -3.40
N LEU A 79 6.25 -8.49 -2.38
CA LEU A 79 7.13 -7.69 -1.53
C LEU A 79 7.18 -8.26 -0.10
N ARG A 80 8.36 -8.65 0.37
CA ARG A 80 8.57 -9.16 1.73
C ARG A 80 8.76 -8.01 2.72
N LEU A 81 8.03 -7.99 3.82
CA LEU A 81 8.23 -7.03 4.90
C LEU A 81 9.51 -7.38 5.67
N VAL A 82 10.52 -6.50 5.65
CA VAL A 82 11.83 -6.75 6.27
C VAL A 82 12.13 -5.87 7.47
N LYS A 83 11.44 -4.74 7.62
CA LYS A 83 11.63 -3.84 8.76
C LYS A 83 10.36 -3.08 9.09
N VAL A 84 10.14 -2.85 10.39
CA VAL A 84 9.13 -1.93 10.92
C VAL A 84 9.81 -1.05 11.96
N THR A 85 9.76 0.26 11.78
CA THR A 85 10.47 1.24 12.62
C THR A 85 9.47 2.22 13.21
N ALA A 86 9.45 2.35 14.53
CA ALA A 86 8.73 3.42 15.21
C ALA A 86 9.31 4.79 14.81
N LEU A 87 8.46 5.72 14.38
CA LEU A 87 8.87 7.11 14.18
C LEU A 87 8.38 7.90 15.38
N ASN A 88 9.30 8.27 16.26
CA ASN A 88 8.97 9.16 17.37
C ASN A 88 8.57 10.51 16.78
N SER A 89 7.31 10.92 16.95
CA SER A 89 6.87 12.23 16.48
C SER A 89 7.62 13.31 17.25
N ILE A 90 8.55 14.00 16.58
CA ILE A 90 9.31 15.13 17.14
C ILE A 90 8.36 16.32 17.44
N ALA A 91 7.07 16.23 17.06
CA ALA A 91 6.07 17.29 17.17
C ALA A 91 5.25 17.28 18.48
N ALA A 92 5.50 16.39 19.44
CA ALA A 92 4.95 16.54 20.79
C ALA A 92 5.97 17.30 21.65
N GLY A 93 5.99 18.63 21.55
CA GLY A 93 6.86 19.46 22.37
C GLY A 93 6.63 19.16 23.86
N ALA A 94 7.61 18.51 24.50
CA ALA A 94 7.86 18.33 25.95
C ALA A 94 6.69 18.05 26.92
N ALA A 95 5.45 17.97 26.48
CA ALA A 95 4.26 17.78 27.30
C ALA A 95 3.47 16.61 26.71
N GLN A 96 3.34 15.55 27.50
CA GLN A 96 2.54 14.36 27.22
C GLN A 96 3.14 13.32 26.26
N ALA A 97 4.36 12.87 26.56
CA ALA A 97 4.67 11.45 26.37
C ALA A 97 3.81 10.66 27.37
N ARG A 98 2.55 10.34 27.00
CA ARG A 98 1.75 9.36 27.75
C ARG A 98 2.48 8.01 27.65
N PRO A 99 2.62 7.25 28.75
CA PRO A 99 3.12 5.88 28.67
C PRO A 99 2.24 5.10 27.68
N GLY A 100 2.83 4.64 26.58
CA GLY A 100 2.15 3.86 25.54
C GLY A 100 1.44 4.65 24.41
N GLY A 101 1.58 5.97 24.34
CA GLY A 101 1.02 6.79 23.25
C GLY A 101 2.06 7.13 22.18
N HIS A 102 1.65 7.23 20.91
CA HIS A 102 2.37 7.78 19.74
C HIS A 102 3.08 6.78 18.80
N THR A 103 3.52 5.61 19.27
CA THR A 103 4.31 4.70 18.41
C THR A 103 3.49 3.89 17.41
N GLU A 104 2.19 3.69 17.67
CA GLU A 104 1.32 2.88 16.79
C GLU A 104 0.87 3.61 15.53
N ASP A 105 0.89 4.95 15.57
CA ASP A 105 0.32 5.83 14.55
C ASP A 105 1.37 6.49 13.64
N SER A 106 2.63 6.56 14.11
CA SER A 106 3.77 7.10 13.39
C SER A 106 4.87 6.06 13.27
N PHE A 107 5.04 5.48 12.08
CA PHE A 107 6.01 4.40 11.85
C PHE A 107 6.37 4.29 10.36
N ALA A 108 7.52 3.71 10.07
CA ALA A 108 7.95 3.34 8.73
C ALA A 108 7.97 1.82 8.58
N VAL A 109 7.66 1.34 7.39
CA VAL A 109 7.85 -0.06 7.00
C VAL A 109 8.77 -0.13 5.79
N LEU A 110 9.63 -1.14 5.76
CA LEU A 110 10.52 -1.41 4.64
C LEU A 110 10.19 -2.77 4.06
N PHE A 111 9.92 -2.81 2.76
CA PHE A 111 9.74 -4.03 2.01
C PHE A 111 10.94 -4.31 1.11
N ARG A 112 11.27 -5.59 0.93
CA ARG A 112 12.23 -6.10 -0.04
C ARG A 112 11.46 -6.77 -1.18
N GLY A 113 11.73 -6.36 -2.41
CA GLY A 113 11.17 -6.94 -3.62
C GLY A 113 12.24 -7.44 -4.59
N PRO A 114 11.80 -8.16 -5.64
CA PRO A 114 12.69 -8.63 -6.70
C PRO A 114 13.26 -7.45 -7.51
N ARG A 115 14.49 -7.61 -8.02
CA ARG A 115 15.22 -6.55 -8.74
C ARG A 115 14.72 -6.34 -10.17
N ASP A 116 14.25 -7.40 -10.81
CA ASP A 116 13.79 -7.49 -12.20
C ASP A 116 12.34 -7.01 -12.40
N GLN A 117 11.57 -6.85 -11.32
CA GLN A 117 10.21 -6.30 -11.34
C GLN A 117 10.15 -4.98 -10.54
N PRO A 118 10.76 -3.89 -11.07
CA PRO A 118 10.73 -2.60 -10.39
C PRO A 118 9.32 -2.03 -10.33
N ILE A 119 8.94 -1.53 -9.15
CA ILE A 119 7.71 -0.76 -8.95
C ILE A 119 8.09 0.72 -8.82
N ALA A 120 7.41 1.59 -9.56
CA ALA A 120 7.63 3.03 -9.45
C ALA A 120 7.07 3.58 -8.12
N GLN A 121 7.43 4.81 -7.76
CA GLN A 121 6.78 5.49 -6.65
C GLN A 121 5.29 5.70 -6.94
N GLY A 122 4.42 5.36 -5.99
CA GLY A 122 2.98 5.49 -6.20
C GLY A 122 2.14 4.86 -5.11
N MET A 123 0.82 5.00 -5.27
CA MET A 123 -0.18 4.32 -4.45
C MET A 123 -0.65 3.05 -5.16
N TYR A 124 -0.52 1.92 -4.49
CA TYR A 124 -0.86 0.60 -5.03
C TYR A 124 -1.74 -0.17 -4.04
N ASP A 125 -2.55 -1.08 -4.57
CA ASP A 125 -3.26 -2.04 -3.74
C ASP A 125 -2.31 -3.13 -3.26
N PHE A 126 -2.29 -3.33 -1.95
CA PHE A 126 -1.60 -4.42 -1.27
C PHE A 126 -2.63 -5.44 -0.82
N ALA A 127 -2.30 -6.73 -0.90
CA ALA A 127 -3.09 -7.79 -0.30
C ALA A 127 -2.22 -8.68 0.60
N HIS A 128 -2.74 -8.99 1.78
CA HIS A 128 -2.12 -9.91 2.71
C HIS A 128 -3.20 -10.71 3.47
N SER A 129 -2.99 -12.01 3.63
CA SER A 129 -3.98 -12.95 4.19
C SER A 129 -4.50 -12.56 5.57
N ARG A 130 -3.69 -11.88 6.39
CA ARG A 130 -4.05 -11.46 7.75
C ARG A 130 -4.42 -9.98 7.89
N ILE A 131 -4.00 -9.11 6.97
CA ILE A 131 -4.34 -7.66 7.05
C ILE A 131 -5.58 -7.36 6.22
N GLY A 132 -5.81 -8.13 5.15
CA GLY A 132 -6.78 -7.82 4.12
C GLY A 132 -6.11 -7.08 2.96
N SER A 133 -6.93 -6.38 2.19
CA SER A 133 -6.49 -5.56 1.07
C SER A 133 -6.58 -4.07 1.41
N PHE A 134 -5.58 -3.29 1.03
CA PHE A 134 -5.49 -1.87 1.36
C PHE A 134 -4.59 -1.11 0.38
N PRO A 135 -4.90 0.17 0.08
CA PRO A 135 -4.00 1.01 -0.69
C PRO A 135 -2.82 1.48 0.18
N LEU A 136 -1.61 1.44 -0.36
CA LEU A 136 -0.40 1.93 0.30
C LEU A 136 0.46 2.73 -0.67
N PHE A 137 0.95 3.89 -0.21
CA PHE A 137 1.94 4.67 -0.93
C PHE A 137 3.34 4.13 -0.63
N ILE A 138 4.11 3.80 -1.66
CA ILE A 138 5.49 3.34 -1.53
C ILE A 138 6.45 4.23 -2.30
N VAL A 139 7.66 4.36 -1.74
CA VAL A 139 8.80 5.03 -2.38
C VAL A 139 9.89 3.99 -2.63
N PRO A 140 10.35 3.78 -3.87
CA PRO A 140 11.49 2.92 -4.14
C PRO A 140 12.77 3.55 -3.59
N MET A 141 13.57 2.75 -2.90
CA MET A 141 14.91 3.12 -2.46
C MET A 141 15.96 2.60 -3.46
N ALA A 142 17.23 2.94 -3.22
CA ALA A 142 18.34 2.43 -4.02
C ALA A 142 18.33 0.89 -4.04
N ALA A 143 18.54 0.32 -5.24
CA ALA A 143 18.65 -1.12 -5.40
C ALA A 143 19.99 -1.61 -4.85
N GLU A 144 19.98 -2.78 -4.21
CA GLU A 144 21.17 -3.55 -3.88
C GLU A 144 21.38 -4.67 -4.91
N GLN A 145 22.47 -5.44 -4.78
CA GLN A 145 22.91 -6.42 -5.77
C GLN A 145 21.79 -7.37 -6.22
N ASP A 146 20.95 -7.86 -5.30
CA ASP A 146 19.89 -8.83 -5.58
C ASP A 146 18.46 -8.35 -5.26
N ALA A 147 18.28 -7.07 -4.89
CA ALA A 147 16.98 -6.60 -4.40
C ALA A 147 16.71 -5.13 -4.65
N ARG A 148 15.43 -4.78 -4.64
CA ARG A 148 14.96 -3.40 -4.48
C ARG A 148 14.21 -3.27 -3.16
N TYR A 149 14.38 -2.13 -2.52
CA TYR A 149 13.67 -1.83 -1.28
C TYR A 149 12.62 -0.75 -1.52
N TYR A 150 11.53 -0.83 -0.77
CA TYR A 150 10.40 0.06 -0.86
C TYR A 150 10.00 0.50 0.54
N GLU A 151 9.99 1.80 0.78
CA GLU A 151 9.58 2.36 2.07
C GLU A 151 8.15 2.90 2.00
N ALA A 152 7.41 2.71 3.08
CA ALA A 152 6.18 3.44 3.32
C ALA A 152 6.19 4.04 4.72
N ILE A 153 5.80 5.31 4.81
CA ILE A 153 5.72 6.06 6.07
C ILE A 153 4.25 6.28 6.42
N PHE A 154 3.89 5.85 7.62
CA PHE A 154 2.59 6.09 8.22
C PHE A 154 2.74 7.25 9.20
N ASN A 155 1.93 8.29 9.01
CA ASN A 155 1.84 9.41 9.93
C ASN A 155 0.36 9.77 10.13
N ARG A 156 -0.25 9.18 11.16
CA ARG A 156 -1.64 9.49 11.51
C ARG A 156 -1.69 10.55 12.60
N GLN A 157 -2.10 11.75 12.21
CA GLN A 157 -2.48 12.81 13.16
C GLN A 157 -3.80 12.40 13.81
N ARG A 158 -3.84 12.35 15.15
CA ARG A 158 -5.12 12.22 15.87
C ARG A 158 -5.74 13.61 15.95
N ALA A 159 -6.96 13.75 15.43
CA ALA A 159 -7.79 14.94 15.61
C ALA A 159 -8.35 15.00 17.04
#